data_AF-H2YF75-F1
#
_entry.id   AF-H2YF75-F1
#
_cell.length_a   1.000
_cell.length_b   1.000
_cell.length_c   1.000
_cell.angle_alpha   90.00
_cell.angle_beta   90.00
_cell.angle_gamma   90.00
#
_symmetry.space_group_name_H-M   'P 1'
#
loop_
_entity.id
_entity.type
_entity.pdbx_description
1 polymer ?
#
loop_
_entity_poly.entity_id
_entity_poly.type
_entity_poly.pdbx_seq_one_letter_code
_entity_poly.pdbx_strand_id
1 'polypeptide(L)'
;MLGDCSAFIFYGMERFIAQFPPSKIAALNLDDCQLAVLVDKSQTNKSFRHQSKVDVDKTNTLLSMEKPIQTAMLLSLSGANCVCLNQWNATSENNAATLNTFMESVLENGVTVGQAIRRITNPTLKKPEPVVEELSPVTPVGKDGKGKQKESTKASASRARSVVPEITPIETPSVVDHAEDEGVGGEEVVTQLDPAWCNMVVFGLPNLIVT
;
A
#
# COMPACT_ATOMS: atom_id res chain seq x y z
N MET A 1 -26.25 -0.46 11.85
CA MET A 1 -24.81 -0.43 12.22
C MET A 1 -23.93 0.04 11.06
N LEU A 2 -24.13 -0.36 9.79
CA LEU A 2 -23.48 0.33 8.64
C LEU A 2 -24.35 1.42 7.99
N GLY A 3 -25.68 1.35 8.15
CA GLY A 3 -26.61 2.28 7.48
C GLY A 3 -26.66 3.70 8.04
N ASP A 4 -26.12 3.94 9.24
CA ASP A 4 -26.10 5.25 9.89
C ASP A 4 -24.70 5.89 9.86
N CYS A 5 -23.76 5.34 9.08
CA CYS A 5 -22.38 5.81 9.03
C CYS A 5 -22.19 6.80 7.87
N SER A 6 -21.56 7.95 8.16
CA SER A 6 -21.18 8.92 7.13
C SER A 6 -20.00 8.45 6.28
N ALA A 7 -19.13 7.62 6.83
CA ALA A 7 -18.05 6.97 6.10
C ALA A 7 -17.73 5.61 6.74
N PHE A 8 -17.23 4.67 5.93
CA PHE A 8 -16.65 3.43 6.44
C PHE A 8 -15.37 3.07 5.71
N ILE A 9 -14.50 2.37 6.43
CA ILE A 9 -13.22 1.89 5.92
C ILE A 9 -13.18 0.38 6.13
N PHE A 10 -12.92 -0.34 5.05
CA PHE A 10 -12.63 -1.76 5.08
C PHE A 10 -11.15 -1.96 4.78
N TYR A 11 -10.44 -2.57 5.71
CA TYR A 11 -9.03 -2.95 5.55
C TYR A 11 -8.90 -4.47 5.71
N GLY A 12 -8.52 -5.17 4.64
CA GLY A 12 -8.58 -6.63 4.62
C GLY A 12 -7.58 -7.29 3.66
N MET A 13 -7.24 -8.54 3.96
CA MET A 13 -6.37 -9.36 3.10
C MET A 13 -7.11 -9.92 1.88
N GLU A 14 -8.41 -10.14 2.00
CA GLU A 14 -9.22 -10.79 0.97
C GLU A 14 -10.04 -9.75 0.19
N ARG A 15 -10.76 -10.19 -0.84
CA ARG A 15 -11.69 -9.31 -1.56
C ARG A 15 -12.89 -9.00 -0.68
N PHE A 16 -13.33 -7.74 -0.65
CA PHE A 16 -14.48 -7.31 0.17
C PHE A 16 -15.72 -8.20 -0.06
N ILE A 17 -16.05 -8.47 -1.32
CA ILE A 17 -17.20 -9.30 -1.72
C ILE A 17 -17.03 -10.79 -1.35
N ALA A 18 -15.79 -11.26 -1.16
CA ALA A 18 -15.55 -12.64 -0.72
C ALA A 18 -15.95 -12.85 0.75
N GLN A 19 -15.88 -11.79 1.58
CA GLN A 19 -16.31 -11.81 2.98
C GLN A 19 -17.78 -11.44 3.14
N PHE A 20 -18.28 -10.53 2.31
CA PHE A 20 -19.66 -10.06 2.33
C PHE A 20 -20.35 -10.38 1.01
N PRO A 21 -21.29 -11.34 0.98
CA PRO A 21 -21.94 -11.73 -0.27
C PRO A 21 -22.69 -10.54 -0.88
N PRO A 22 -22.73 -10.43 -2.22
CA PRO A 22 -23.35 -9.30 -2.92
C PRO A 22 -24.80 -9.02 -2.51
N SER A 23 -25.57 -10.08 -2.22
CA SER A 23 -26.96 -9.96 -1.78
C SER A 23 -27.11 -9.22 -0.46
N LYS A 24 -26.16 -9.37 0.47
CA LYS A 24 -26.17 -8.63 1.73
C LYS A 24 -25.79 -7.18 1.53
N ILE A 25 -24.83 -6.89 0.66
CA ILE A 25 -24.40 -5.52 0.37
C ILE A 25 -25.51 -4.77 -0.37
N ALA A 26 -26.16 -5.40 -1.34
CA ALA A 26 -27.31 -4.82 -2.04
C ALA A 26 -28.48 -4.49 -1.10
N ALA A 27 -28.61 -5.22 0.00
CA ALA A 27 -29.62 -4.97 1.03
C ALA A 27 -29.16 -3.97 2.11
N LEU A 28 -27.92 -3.48 2.05
CA LEU A 28 -27.48 -2.37 2.88
C LEU A 28 -28.03 -1.08 2.28
N ASN A 29 -28.78 -0.33 3.09
CA ASN A 29 -29.07 1.06 2.79
C ASN A 29 -27.92 1.89 3.34
N LEU A 30 -27.13 2.47 2.44
CA LEU A 30 -25.99 3.33 2.73
C LEU A 30 -26.29 4.77 2.31
N ASP A 31 -27.53 5.21 2.44
CA ASP A 31 -28.02 6.50 1.95
C ASP A 31 -27.27 7.69 2.58
N ASP A 32 -26.86 7.55 3.84
CA ASP A 32 -26.08 8.55 4.56
C ASP A 32 -24.55 8.36 4.40
N CYS A 33 -24.11 7.32 3.69
CA CYS A 33 -22.69 7.02 3.50
C CYS A 33 -22.10 7.89 2.38
N GLN A 34 -21.33 8.89 2.79
CA GLN A 34 -20.63 9.77 1.88
C GLN A 34 -19.37 9.10 1.30
N LEU A 35 -18.61 8.36 2.11
CA LEU A 35 -17.33 7.79 1.72
C LEU A 35 -17.16 6.32 2.14
N ALA A 36 -16.93 5.46 1.16
CA ALA A 36 -16.54 4.07 1.35
C ALA A 36 -15.08 3.88 0.91
N VAL A 37 -14.19 3.46 1.80
CA VAL A 37 -12.78 3.18 1.48
C VAL A 37 -12.50 1.69 1.63
N LEU A 38 -12.24 1.01 0.53
CA LEU A 38 -11.88 -0.40 0.48
C LEU A 38 -10.39 -0.57 0.20
N VAL A 39 -9.62 -0.80 1.26
CA VAL A 39 -8.21 -1.18 1.17
C VAL A 39 -8.11 -2.69 1.32
N ASP A 40 -8.56 -3.38 0.28
CA ASP A 40 -8.64 -4.83 0.23
C ASP A 40 -7.53 -5.42 -0.67
N LYS A 41 -7.58 -6.75 -0.90
CA LYS A 41 -6.65 -7.47 -1.79
C LYS A 41 -5.17 -7.48 -1.35
N SER A 42 -4.91 -7.43 -0.04
CA SER A 42 -3.57 -7.72 0.47
C SER A 42 -3.24 -9.22 0.38
N GLN A 43 -2.57 -9.63 -0.69
CA GLN A 43 -2.27 -11.06 -0.91
C GLN A 43 -1.09 -11.55 -0.07
N THR A 44 -1.41 -12.40 0.89
CA THR A 44 -0.47 -13.33 1.54
C THR A 44 -0.67 -14.75 1.00
N ASN A 45 0.36 -15.60 1.08
CA ASN A 45 0.26 -17.02 0.71
C ASN A 45 -0.94 -17.74 1.36
N LYS A 46 -1.27 -17.39 2.61
CA LYS A 46 -2.42 -17.97 3.33
C LYS A 46 -3.74 -17.48 2.75
N SER A 47 -3.89 -16.17 2.55
CA SER A 47 -5.11 -15.58 1.96
C SER A 47 -5.35 -16.02 0.52
N PHE A 48 -4.29 -16.18 -0.28
CA PHE A 48 -4.40 -16.65 -1.66
C PHE A 48 -4.93 -18.10 -1.71
N ARG A 49 -4.40 -18.98 -0.85
CA ARG A 49 -4.89 -20.36 -0.72
C ARG A 49 -6.33 -20.43 -0.22
N HIS A 50 -6.68 -19.58 0.75
CA HIS A 50 -8.04 -19.52 1.27
C HIS A 50 -9.03 -19.06 0.20
N GLN A 51 -8.75 -17.92 -0.47
CA GLN A 51 -9.60 -17.43 -1.56
C GLN A 51 -9.70 -18.45 -2.70
N SER A 52 -8.60 -19.09 -3.09
CA SER A 52 -8.65 -20.12 -4.14
C SER A 52 -9.59 -21.27 -3.78
N LYS A 53 -9.62 -21.69 -2.51
CA LYS A 53 -10.54 -22.74 -2.05
C LYS A 53 -11.99 -22.25 -2.06
N VAL A 54 -12.23 -21.03 -1.59
CA VAL A 54 -13.56 -20.41 -1.55
C VAL A 54 -14.09 -20.13 -2.96
N ASP A 55 -13.23 -19.82 -3.91
CA ASP A 55 -13.59 -19.50 -5.30
C ASP A 55 -14.02 -20.73 -6.10
N VAL A 56 -13.56 -21.93 -5.72
CA VAL A 56 -14.00 -23.20 -6.35
C VAL A 56 -15.51 -23.41 -6.18
N ASP A 57 -16.07 -22.98 -5.06
CA ASP A 57 -17.49 -23.16 -4.75
C ASP A 57 -18.37 -22.03 -5.33
N LYS A 58 -17.78 -20.97 -5.89
CA LYS A 58 -18.51 -19.82 -6.42
C LYS A 58 -18.86 -19.97 -7.90
N THR A 59 -20.01 -19.44 -8.27
CA THR A 59 -20.40 -19.34 -9.68
C THR A 59 -19.61 -18.23 -10.39
N ASN A 60 -19.46 -18.36 -11.72
CA ASN A 60 -18.81 -17.32 -12.54
C ASN A 60 -19.45 -15.93 -12.36
N THR A 61 -20.76 -15.86 -12.15
CA THR A 61 -21.46 -14.60 -11.88
C THR A 61 -21.02 -13.98 -10.57
N LEU A 62 -20.93 -14.77 -9.48
CA LEU A 62 -20.43 -14.27 -8.20
C LEU A 62 -18.98 -13.79 -8.33
N LEU A 63 -18.11 -14.56 -8.98
CA LEU A 63 -16.72 -14.16 -9.26
C LEU A 63 -16.62 -12.88 -10.08
N SER A 64 -17.53 -12.68 -11.04
CA SER A 64 -17.57 -11.47 -11.86
C SER A 64 -17.92 -10.22 -11.05
N MET A 65 -18.71 -10.37 -9.97
CA MET A 65 -19.08 -9.27 -9.08
C MET A 65 -17.94 -8.89 -8.12
N GLU A 66 -16.95 -9.76 -7.91
CA GLU A 66 -15.79 -9.45 -7.05
C GLU A 66 -14.74 -8.57 -7.72
N LYS A 67 -14.86 -8.32 -9.04
CA LYS A 67 -13.93 -7.41 -9.71
C LYS A 67 -14.22 -5.98 -9.24
N PRO A 68 -13.17 -5.14 -9.12
CA PRO A 68 -13.27 -3.84 -8.45
C PRO A 68 -14.37 -2.92 -8.98
N ILE A 69 -14.59 -2.88 -10.30
CA ILE A 69 -15.62 -2.01 -10.87
C ILE A 69 -17.05 -2.47 -10.53
N GLN A 70 -17.31 -3.78 -10.47
CA GLN A 70 -18.60 -4.33 -10.04
C GLN A 70 -18.83 -4.09 -8.54
N THR A 71 -17.79 -4.21 -7.71
CA THR A 71 -17.86 -3.87 -6.29
C THR A 71 -18.20 -2.39 -6.09
N ALA A 72 -17.55 -1.49 -6.83
CA ALA A 72 -17.88 -0.05 -6.79
C ALA A 72 -19.32 0.20 -7.20
N MET A 73 -19.76 -0.39 -8.32
CA MET A 73 -21.16 -0.27 -8.76
C MET A 73 -22.14 -0.75 -7.70
N LEU A 74 -21.86 -1.88 -7.04
CA LEU A 74 -22.72 -2.41 -6.00
C LEU A 74 -22.83 -1.46 -4.81
N LEU A 75 -21.71 -0.91 -4.33
CA LEU A 75 -21.71 0.06 -3.24
C LEU A 75 -22.40 1.38 -3.61
N SER A 76 -22.22 1.86 -4.84
CA SER A 76 -22.93 3.03 -5.33
C SER A 76 -24.44 2.79 -5.44
N LEU A 77 -24.86 1.59 -5.88
CA LEU A 77 -26.28 1.19 -5.89
C LEU A 77 -26.86 1.06 -4.48
N SER A 78 -26.06 0.66 -3.51
CA SER A 78 -26.43 0.63 -2.09
C SER A 78 -26.53 2.01 -1.44
N GLY A 79 -26.10 3.10 -2.11
CA GLY A 79 -26.21 4.48 -1.62
C GLY A 79 -24.89 5.20 -1.35
N ALA A 80 -23.73 4.55 -1.51
CA ALA A 80 -22.44 5.20 -1.25
C ALA A 80 -22.10 6.27 -2.31
N ASN A 81 -21.94 7.53 -1.90
CA ASN A 81 -21.67 8.65 -2.81
C ASN A 81 -20.26 8.66 -3.41
N CYS A 82 -19.28 8.18 -2.66
CA CYS A 82 -17.88 8.13 -3.07
C CYS A 82 -17.27 6.80 -2.62
N VAL A 83 -16.66 6.08 -3.55
CA VAL A 83 -16.07 4.76 -3.30
C VAL A 83 -14.61 4.77 -3.74
N CYS A 84 -13.70 4.61 -2.78
CA CYS A 84 -12.27 4.45 -3.02
C CYS A 84 -11.90 2.98 -2.87
N LEU A 85 -11.22 2.38 -3.85
CA LEU A 85 -10.83 0.96 -3.75
C LEU A 85 -9.55 0.62 -4.51
N ASN A 86 -8.96 -0.53 -4.18
CA ASN A 86 -7.82 -1.08 -4.89
C ASN A 86 -8.22 -1.82 -6.18
N GLN A 87 -7.57 -1.50 -7.29
CA GLN A 87 -7.79 -2.17 -8.58
C GLN A 87 -7.14 -3.56 -8.61
N TRP A 88 -5.89 -3.65 -8.19
CA TRP A 88 -5.06 -4.85 -8.20
C TRP A 88 -4.63 -5.27 -6.79
N ASN A 89 -4.05 -6.46 -6.71
CA ASN A 89 -3.51 -6.97 -5.46
C ASN A 89 -2.27 -6.17 -5.06
N ALA A 90 -2.13 -5.90 -3.77
CA ALA A 90 -0.99 -5.21 -3.20
C ALA A 90 -0.47 -5.94 -1.98
N THR A 91 0.69 -5.53 -1.47
CA THR A 91 1.18 -5.98 -0.17
C THR A 91 0.43 -5.27 0.94
N SER A 92 0.31 -5.90 2.12
CA SER A 92 -0.29 -5.25 3.29
C SER A 92 0.44 -3.96 3.66
N GLU A 93 1.76 -3.93 3.51
CA GLU A 93 2.60 -2.77 3.82
C GLU A 93 2.25 -1.60 2.90
N ASN A 94 2.15 -1.84 1.59
CA ASN A 94 1.77 -0.80 0.63
C ASN A 94 0.34 -0.31 0.86
N ASN A 95 -0.59 -1.22 1.18
CA ASN A 95 -1.96 -0.86 1.53
C ASN A 95 -2.04 0.01 2.78
N ALA A 96 -1.28 -0.32 3.83
CA ALA A 96 -1.21 0.47 5.05
C ALA A 96 -0.61 1.85 4.80
N ALA A 97 0.50 1.93 4.05
CA ALA A 97 1.12 3.20 3.68
C ALA A 97 0.17 4.08 2.84
N THR A 98 -0.51 3.48 1.87
CA THR A 98 -1.50 4.16 1.02
C THR A 98 -2.66 4.70 1.85
N LEU A 99 -3.19 3.89 2.77
CA LEU A 99 -4.28 4.31 3.66
C LEU A 99 -3.85 5.43 4.60
N ASN A 100 -2.63 5.37 5.17
CA ASN A 100 -2.11 6.44 6.02
C ASN A 100 -2.00 7.76 5.26
N THR A 101 -1.36 7.76 4.08
CA THR A 101 -1.24 8.97 3.24
C THR A 101 -2.62 9.50 2.81
N PHE A 102 -3.58 8.60 2.53
CA PHE A 102 -4.96 8.99 2.22
C PHE A 102 -5.61 9.71 3.40
N MET A 103 -5.54 9.12 4.60
CA MET A 103 -6.14 9.69 5.81
C MET A 103 -5.50 11.02 6.20
N GLU A 104 -4.18 11.11 6.15
CA GLU A 104 -3.44 12.36 6.40
C GLU A 104 -3.84 13.46 5.40
N SER A 105 -4.01 13.11 4.12
CA SER A 105 -4.45 14.07 3.11
C SER A 105 -5.88 14.55 3.36
N VAL A 106 -6.82 13.63 3.62
CA VAL A 106 -8.22 13.99 3.78
C VAL A 106 -8.49 14.69 5.12
N LEU A 107 -7.92 14.19 6.22
CA LEU A 107 -8.23 14.66 7.58
C LEU A 107 -7.36 15.85 8.01
N GLU A 108 -6.05 15.82 7.76
CA GLU A 108 -5.15 16.89 8.24
C GLU A 108 -5.09 18.05 7.25
N ASN A 109 -5.00 17.74 5.96
CA ASN A 109 -4.92 18.77 4.93
C ASN A 109 -6.29 19.27 4.45
N GLY A 110 -7.39 18.61 4.85
CA GLY A 110 -8.75 18.96 4.45
C GLY A 110 -8.97 18.93 2.94
N VAL A 111 -8.19 18.15 2.19
CA VAL A 111 -8.32 18.10 0.73
C VAL A 111 -9.44 17.18 0.30
N THR A 112 -9.94 17.39 -0.91
CA THR A 112 -10.94 16.50 -1.51
C THR A 112 -10.40 15.08 -1.70
N VAL A 113 -11.27 14.08 -1.67
CA VAL A 113 -10.93 12.66 -1.86
C VAL A 113 -10.14 12.43 -3.16
N GLY A 114 -10.54 13.08 -4.26
CA GLY A 114 -9.85 12.98 -5.55
C GLY A 114 -8.46 13.62 -5.53
N GLN A 115 -8.28 14.73 -4.81
CA GLN A 115 -6.95 15.33 -4.61
C GLN A 115 -6.06 14.44 -3.74
N ALA A 116 -6.61 13.80 -2.70
CA ALA A 116 -5.88 12.85 -1.86
C ALA A 116 -5.36 11.66 -2.69
N ILE A 117 -6.21 11.05 -3.52
CA ILE A 117 -5.76 9.95 -4.41
C ILE A 117 -4.73 10.45 -5.42
N ARG A 118 -4.91 11.66 -5.99
CA ARG A 118 -3.92 12.23 -6.91
C ARG A 118 -2.54 12.41 -6.27
N ARG A 119 -2.46 12.74 -4.98
CA ARG A 119 -1.19 12.83 -4.22
C ARG A 119 -0.57 11.45 -3.96
N ILE A 120 -1.40 10.43 -3.79
CA ILE A 120 -0.93 9.03 -3.66
C ILE A 120 -0.35 8.56 -4.99
N THR A 121 -1.05 8.82 -6.10
CA THR A 121 -0.63 8.39 -7.44
C THR A 121 0.55 9.19 -7.99
N ASN A 122 0.69 10.44 -7.58
CA ASN A 122 1.79 11.27 -8.01
C ASN A 122 2.70 11.63 -6.83
N PRO A 123 3.80 10.88 -6.63
CA PRO A 123 4.71 11.10 -5.49
C PRO A 123 5.36 12.48 -5.50
N THR A 124 5.47 13.15 -6.65
CA THR A 124 5.98 14.54 -6.73
C THR A 124 5.06 15.57 -6.08
N LEU A 125 3.77 15.21 -5.89
CA LEU A 125 2.79 16.06 -5.23
C LEU A 125 2.68 15.79 -3.72
N LYS A 126 3.44 14.83 -3.18
CA LYS A 126 3.61 14.71 -1.73
C LYS A 126 4.38 15.95 -1.28
N LYS A 127 3.71 16.80 -0.51
CA LYS A 127 4.35 17.97 0.09
C LYS A 127 5.49 17.44 0.97
N PRO A 128 6.74 17.90 0.81
CA PRO A 128 7.80 17.48 1.73
C PRO A 128 7.38 17.93 3.14
N GLU A 129 7.48 17.01 4.10
CA GLU A 129 7.33 17.34 5.52
C GLU A 129 8.25 18.53 5.82
N PRO A 130 7.81 19.52 6.62
CA PRO A 130 8.72 20.55 7.08
C PRO A 130 9.81 19.84 7.90
N VAL A 131 11.04 19.85 7.37
CA VAL A 131 12.22 19.40 8.08
C VAL A 131 12.31 20.26 9.34
N VAL A 132 11.87 19.70 10.47
CA VAL A 132 12.21 20.24 11.78
C VAL A 132 13.70 20.01 11.95
N GLU A 133 14.49 21.06 11.72
CA GLU A 133 15.87 21.14 12.19
C GLU A 133 15.86 20.97 13.71
N GLU A 134 16.09 19.75 14.18
CA GLU A 134 16.51 19.53 15.56
C GLU A 134 17.92 20.13 15.71
N LEU A 135 17.97 21.35 16.22
CA LEU A 135 19.17 21.97 16.78
C LEU A 135 19.71 21.05 17.88
N SER A 136 20.78 20.33 17.55
CA SER A 136 21.51 19.49 18.50
C SER A 136 22.15 20.37 19.58
N PRO A 137 21.93 20.10 20.88
CA PRO A 137 22.62 20.82 21.94
C PRO A 137 24.07 20.33 22.05
N VAL A 138 24.99 21.28 21.87
CA VAL A 138 26.43 21.16 22.11
C VAL A 138 26.67 20.72 23.56
N THR A 139 27.34 19.59 23.78
CA THR A 139 27.89 19.20 25.08
C THR A 139 29.41 19.34 25.08
N PRO A 140 30.03 19.94 26.13
CA PRO A 140 31.46 20.16 26.19
C PRO A 140 32.23 18.93 26.69
N VAL A 141 33.49 18.88 26.24
CA VAL A 141 34.54 17.90 26.53
C VAL A 141 34.87 17.81 28.05
N GLY A 142 35.02 16.59 28.56
CA GLY A 142 35.50 16.29 29.92
C GLY A 142 36.05 14.86 30.06
N LYS A 143 37.19 14.72 30.75
CA LYS A 143 38.18 13.65 30.75
C LYS A 143 37.90 12.39 31.62
N ASP A 144 38.54 11.29 31.19
CA ASP A 144 39.26 10.22 31.94
C ASP A 144 38.63 9.54 33.19
N GLY A 145 38.61 8.19 33.19
CA GLY A 145 38.55 7.40 34.44
C GLY A 145 38.23 5.90 34.30
N LYS A 146 39.20 5.04 34.63
CA LYS A 146 39.25 3.56 34.59
C LYS A 146 38.27 2.79 35.52
N GLY A 147 37.92 1.55 35.14
CA GLY A 147 37.54 0.47 36.08
C GLY A 147 37.22 -0.89 35.43
N LYS A 148 37.94 -1.97 35.82
CA LYS A 148 37.77 -3.41 35.47
C LYS A 148 36.50 -3.99 36.18
N GLN A 149 35.92 -5.19 35.94
CA GLN A 149 36.42 -6.54 35.62
C GLN A 149 35.24 -7.57 35.46
N LYS A 150 35.41 -8.63 34.61
CA LYS A 150 34.94 -10.06 34.73
C LYS A 150 33.43 -10.42 34.77
N GLU A 151 32.88 -11.57 34.30
CA GLU A 151 33.34 -12.84 33.69
C GLU A 151 32.14 -13.64 33.09
N SER A 152 32.42 -14.47 32.07
CA SER A 152 31.77 -15.74 31.65
C SER A 152 30.30 -15.82 31.16
N THR A 153 30.10 -16.31 29.93
CA THR A 153 29.68 -17.71 29.67
C THR A 153 29.85 -18.12 28.20
N LYS A 154 30.09 -19.42 28.00
CA LYS A 154 30.47 -20.13 26.76
C LYS A 154 29.27 -20.48 25.87
N ALA A 155 29.50 -20.60 24.55
CA ALA A 155 29.04 -21.67 23.63
C ALA A 155 29.26 -21.19 22.17
N SER A 156 30.31 -21.60 21.46
CA SER A 156 30.56 -22.87 20.76
C SER A 156 30.00 -22.95 19.33
N ALA A 157 30.88 -23.43 18.44
CA ALA A 157 30.66 -24.11 17.15
C ALA A 157 30.61 -23.25 15.86
N SER A 158 31.78 -23.16 15.24
CA SER A 158 32.01 -23.00 13.80
C SER A 158 31.66 -24.29 13.06
N ARG A 159 31.05 -24.18 11.87
CA ARG A 159 31.14 -25.23 10.83
C ARG A 159 31.01 -24.64 9.43
N ALA A 160 31.99 -24.98 8.61
CA ALA A 160 32.18 -24.52 7.24
C ALA A 160 31.43 -25.38 6.21
N ARG A 161 31.24 -24.76 5.03
CA ARG A 161 31.21 -25.28 3.65
C ARG A 161 30.16 -26.34 3.23
N SER A 162 29.36 -25.96 2.24
CA SER A 162 28.91 -26.79 1.11
C SER A 162 28.60 -25.83 -0.06
N VAL A 163 29.52 -25.61 -1.01
CA VAL A 163 29.60 -26.26 -2.34
C VAL A 163 28.25 -26.35 -3.05
N VAL A 164 28.06 -25.44 -4.00
CA VAL A 164 27.03 -25.43 -5.05
C VAL A 164 27.67 -26.00 -6.33
N PRO A 165 26.97 -26.81 -7.15
CA PRO A 165 27.36 -27.00 -8.53
C PRO A 165 26.63 -26.02 -9.46
N GLU A 166 27.46 -25.37 -10.24
CA GLU A 166 27.30 -24.50 -11.40
C GLU A 166 26.42 -25.10 -12.51
N ILE A 167 25.53 -24.29 -13.08
CA ILE A 167 24.95 -24.49 -14.41
C ILE A 167 25.04 -23.15 -15.15
N THR A 168 25.64 -23.23 -16.33
CA THR A 168 26.07 -22.15 -17.24
C THR A 168 24.91 -21.32 -17.83
N PRO A 169 25.09 -20.01 -18.07
CA PRO A 169 24.27 -19.26 -19.00
C PRO A 169 24.84 -19.32 -20.42
N ILE A 170 23.93 -19.41 -21.40
CA ILE A 170 24.19 -19.34 -22.84
C ILE A 170 24.52 -17.89 -23.23
N GLU A 171 25.68 -17.70 -23.86
CA GLU A 171 26.18 -16.51 -24.58
C GLU A 171 25.27 -16.19 -25.80
N THR A 172 24.82 -14.96 -26.11
CA THR A 172 25.51 -13.77 -26.70
C THR A 172 24.40 -12.90 -27.37
N PRO A 173 24.64 -11.68 -27.94
CA PRO A 173 25.90 -10.94 -28.10
C PRO A 173 25.89 -9.47 -27.64
N SER A 174 27.11 -8.99 -27.47
CA SER A 174 27.59 -7.61 -27.34
C SER A 174 27.37 -6.75 -28.58
N VAL A 175 27.07 -5.45 -28.38
CA VAL A 175 27.63 -4.36 -29.18
C VAL A 175 28.00 -3.20 -28.25
N VAL A 176 29.20 -2.68 -28.50
CA VAL A 176 30.00 -1.72 -27.74
C VAL A 176 29.56 -0.29 -28.03
N ASP A 177 29.70 0.64 -27.08
CA ASP A 177 30.45 1.89 -27.33
C ASP A 177 30.72 2.67 -26.02
N HIS A 178 31.95 3.18 -25.93
CA HIS A 178 32.51 3.97 -24.83
C HIS A 178 32.15 5.46 -24.97
N ALA A 179 31.89 6.13 -23.84
CA ALA A 179 32.44 7.45 -23.52
C ALA A 179 32.10 7.83 -22.07
N GLU A 180 33.13 8.15 -21.29
CA GLU A 180 33.02 8.89 -20.04
C GLU A 180 32.75 10.36 -20.37
N ASP A 181 31.78 10.99 -19.71
CA ASP A 181 31.78 12.45 -19.50
C ASP A 181 31.10 12.77 -18.16
N GLU A 182 31.77 13.60 -17.37
CA GLU A 182 31.32 14.04 -16.07
C GLU A 182 30.36 15.23 -16.21
N GLY A 183 29.33 15.27 -15.36
CA GLY A 183 28.80 16.54 -14.88
C GLY A 183 27.29 16.69 -14.79
N VAL A 184 26.91 17.32 -13.67
CA VAL A 184 25.65 18.03 -13.38
C VAL A 184 24.51 17.15 -12.88
N GLY A 185 24.21 17.34 -11.59
CA GLY A 185 23.08 16.73 -10.90
C GLY A 185 21.76 17.01 -11.62
N GLY A 186 21.20 15.96 -12.21
CA GLY A 186 19.80 15.91 -12.57
C GLY A 186 19.03 15.26 -11.44
N GLU A 187 17.91 15.86 -11.03
CA GLU A 187 16.83 15.11 -10.41
C GLU A 187 16.62 13.86 -11.27
N GLU A 188 16.77 12.67 -10.67
CA GLU A 188 16.36 11.43 -11.33
C GLU A 188 14.88 11.59 -11.66
N VAL A 189 14.60 11.93 -12.92
CA VAL A 189 13.26 11.81 -13.48
C VAL A 189 12.94 10.34 -13.33
N VAL A 190 12.05 10.02 -12.39
CA VAL A 190 11.64 8.64 -12.12
C VAL A 190 10.96 8.12 -13.39
N THR A 191 11.75 7.47 -14.25
CA THR A 191 11.28 6.88 -15.52
C THR A 191 10.54 5.56 -15.29
N GLN A 192 10.57 5.04 -14.06
CA GLN A 192 9.97 3.78 -13.69
C GLN A 192 8.70 4.03 -12.85
N LEU A 193 7.54 3.90 -13.49
CA LEU A 193 6.25 3.94 -12.82
C LEU A 193 6.09 2.71 -11.93
N ASP A 194 5.94 2.90 -10.61
CA ASP A 194 5.53 1.82 -9.71
C ASP A 194 4.02 1.56 -9.90
N PRO A 195 3.60 0.35 -10.29
CA PRO A 195 2.19 0.00 -10.42
C PRO A 195 1.36 0.24 -9.14
N ALA A 196 2.01 0.23 -7.98
CA ALA A 196 1.38 0.52 -6.70
C ALA A 196 0.76 1.92 -6.63
N TRP A 197 1.34 2.91 -7.32
CA TRP A 197 0.89 4.30 -7.28
C TRP A 197 -0.51 4.48 -7.92
N CYS A 198 -0.83 3.68 -8.92
CA CYS A 198 -2.11 3.74 -9.63
C CYS A 198 -3.15 2.75 -9.08
N ASN A 199 -2.87 2.09 -7.96
CA ASN A 199 -3.71 1.00 -7.48
C ASN A 199 -5.03 1.47 -6.88
N MET A 200 -5.00 2.53 -6.06
CA MET A 200 -6.20 3.08 -5.44
C MET A 200 -6.91 4.04 -6.41
N VAL A 201 -8.22 3.83 -6.61
CA VAL A 201 -9.05 4.66 -7.50
C VAL A 201 -10.33 5.08 -6.80
N VAL A 202 -10.83 6.26 -7.14
CA VAL A 202 -12.13 6.79 -6.69
C VAL A 202 -13.20 6.65 -7.78
N PHE A 203 -14.39 6.24 -7.36
CA PHE A 203 -15.64 6.26 -8.12
C PHE A 203 -16.65 7.17 -7.41
N GLY A 204 -17.55 7.82 -8.16
CA GLY A 204 -18.58 8.71 -7.59
C GLY A 204 -18.13 10.17 -7.53
N LEU A 205 -18.20 10.79 -6.34
CA LEU A 205 -17.90 12.21 -6.15
C LEU A 205 -16.42 12.46 -5.72
N PRO A 206 -15.49 12.77 -6.64
CA PRO A 206 -14.09 13.02 -6.29
C PRO A 206 -13.87 14.32 -5.52
N ASN A 207 -14.77 15.30 -5.64
CA ASN A 207 -14.67 16.60 -4.95
C ASN A 207 -15.29 16.57 -3.53
N LEU A 208 -15.59 15.38 -3.00
CA LEU A 208 -16.08 15.23 -1.64
C LEU A 208 -15.00 15.66 -0.64
N ILE A 209 -15.37 16.49 0.33
CA ILE A 209 -14.56 16.84 1.49
C ILE A 209 -15.22 16.15 2.68
N VAL A 210 -14.42 15.39 3.44
CA VAL A 210 -14.88 14.75 4.67
C VAL A 210 -14.72 15.77 5.80
N THR A 211 -15.83 16.28 6.31
CA THR A 211 -15.89 17.25 7.43
C THR A 211 -16.23 16.59 8.74
#